data_AF-A0A3L6JCZ4-F1
#
_entry.id   AF-A0A3L6JCZ4-F1
#
_cell.length_a   1.000
_cell.length_b   1.000
_cell.length_c   1.000
_cell.angle_alpha   90.00
_cell.angle_beta   90.00
_cell.angle_gamma   90.00
#
_symmetry.space_group_name_H-M   'P 1'
#
loop_
_entity.id
_entity.type
_entity.pdbx_description
1 polymer ?
#
loop_
_entity_poly.entity_id
_entity_poly.type
_entity_poly.pdbx_seq_one_letter_code
_entity_poly.pdbx_strand_id
1 'polypeptide(L)'
;MGLYDSSRRKKTQHPEFKPVARGRESVRTEGPRQGAPTAKPVVTGAARSAVRSETASLLAEYRKLVQRRGALTAERAELTTRLERGEITTAQFHKELRAKIQEAARVSENLSATAARLSELGYSGLAP
;
A
#
# COMPACT_ATOMS: atom_id res chain seq x y z
N MET A 1 44.87 -25.64 -11.31
CA MET A 1 44.88 -24.78 -10.11
C MET A 1 43.48 -24.22 -9.92
N GLY A 2 42.66 -24.91 -9.13
CA GLY A 2 41.25 -24.57 -8.91
C GLY A 2 41.04 -23.85 -7.58
N LEU A 3 40.12 -22.89 -7.55
CA LEU A 3 39.59 -22.27 -6.33
C LEU A 3 38.09 -21.95 -6.54
N TYR A 4 37.30 -22.99 -6.74
CA TYR A 4 35.91 -23.01 -6.27
C TYR A 4 35.91 -23.76 -4.93
N ASP A 5 34.92 -23.47 -4.09
CA ASP A 5 34.52 -24.24 -2.90
C ASP A 5 35.18 -23.86 -1.56
N SER A 6 34.69 -22.80 -0.93
CA SER A 6 34.78 -22.65 0.53
C SER A 6 33.77 -21.64 1.08
N SER A 7 32.49 -22.01 1.13
CA SER A 7 31.55 -21.54 2.18
C SER A 7 30.29 -22.39 2.22
N ARG A 8 30.48 -23.70 2.35
CA ARG A 8 29.45 -24.64 2.80
C ARG A 8 30.00 -25.45 3.96
N ARG A 9 29.69 -25.06 5.20
CA ARG A 9 29.66 -25.89 6.43
C ARG A 9 29.04 -25.04 7.55
N LYS A 10 27.76 -25.28 7.87
CA LYS A 10 27.24 -26.24 8.87
C LYS A 10 27.54 -25.85 10.32
N LYS A 11 26.48 -25.52 11.06
CA LYS A 11 26.16 -25.83 12.49
C LYS A 11 25.00 -24.91 12.89
N THR A 12 23.74 -25.28 12.76
CA THR A 12 22.96 -26.06 13.74
C THR A 12 23.53 -25.96 15.17
N GLN A 13 22.98 -25.03 15.96
CA GLN A 13 22.78 -25.19 17.40
C GLN A 13 21.51 -24.45 17.81
N HIS A 14 20.43 -25.23 18.00
CA HIS A 14 19.34 -24.87 18.89
C HIS A 14 19.89 -24.85 20.33
N PRO A 15 19.73 -23.78 21.11
CA PRO A 15 19.80 -23.91 22.56
C PRO A 15 18.43 -24.33 23.11
N GLU A 16 18.49 -25.42 23.85
CA GLU A 16 17.41 -26.21 24.43
C GLU A 16 16.57 -25.47 25.46
N PHE A 17 15.32 -25.91 25.50
CA PHE A 17 14.36 -25.75 26.57
C PHE A 17 14.91 -26.31 27.90
N LYS A 18 14.87 -25.54 28.99
CA LYS A 18 14.86 -26.07 30.36
C LYS A 18 13.75 -25.40 31.16
N PRO A 19 12.71 -26.14 31.60
CA PRO A 19 11.74 -25.62 32.55
C PRO A 19 12.27 -25.83 33.97
N VAL A 20 12.40 -24.75 34.74
CA VAL A 20 12.58 -24.85 36.20
C VAL A 20 11.25 -24.47 36.85
N ALA A 21 10.52 -25.50 37.24
CA ALA A 21 9.41 -25.39 38.16
C ALA A 21 9.93 -25.26 39.59
N ARG A 22 9.61 -24.16 40.29
CA ARG A 22 9.26 -24.14 41.72
C ARG A 22 8.97 -22.71 42.18
N GLY A 23 7.79 -22.51 42.75
CA GLY A 23 7.42 -21.27 43.41
C GLY A 23 5.92 -21.09 43.51
N ARG A 24 5.24 -22.05 44.15
CA ARG A 24 3.82 -21.96 44.48
C ARG A 24 3.74 -21.24 45.83
N GLU A 25 3.70 -19.92 45.82
CA GLU A 25 3.29 -19.13 46.98
C GLU A 25 2.05 -18.32 46.62
N SER A 26 0.92 -18.85 47.06
CA SER A 26 -0.39 -18.21 47.05
C SER A 26 -0.40 -17.09 48.09
N VAL A 27 -0.20 -15.85 47.65
CA VAL A 27 -0.57 -14.67 48.43
C VAL A 27 -1.92 -14.18 47.91
N ARG A 28 -2.95 -14.52 48.68
CA ARG A 28 -4.23 -13.81 48.67
C ARG A 28 -3.97 -12.39 49.13
N THR A 29 -4.20 -11.43 48.23
CA THR A 29 -4.59 -10.08 48.64
C THR A 29 -5.85 -9.76 47.88
N GLU A 30 -6.99 -9.87 48.57
CA GLU A 30 -8.28 -9.43 48.05
C GLU A 30 -8.25 -7.91 47.92
N GLY A 31 -7.94 -7.41 46.72
CA GLY A 31 -8.16 -6.03 46.32
C GLY A 31 -9.57 -5.90 45.72
N PRO A 32 -10.41 -4.96 46.17
CA PRO A 32 -11.77 -4.85 45.68
C PRO A 32 -11.80 -4.32 44.24
N ARG A 33 -12.66 -4.98 43.45
CA ARG A 33 -13.27 -4.58 42.18
C ARG A 33 -13.00 -3.15 41.72
N GLN A 34 -12.47 -3.03 40.50
CA GLN A 34 -13.10 -2.23 39.44
C GLN A 34 -12.50 -2.63 38.10
N GLY A 35 -13.15 -3.59 37.44
CA GLY A 35 -12.98 -3.76 36.01
C GLY A 35 -13.48 -2.48 35.35
N ALA A 36 -12.57 -1.65 34.87
CA ALA A 36 -12.93 -0.60 33.94
C ALA A 36 -13.50 -1.30 32.70
N PRO A 37 -14.77 -1.07 32.32
CA PRO A 37 -15.18 -1.42 30.98
C PRO A 37 -14.32 -0.55 30.07
N THR A 38 -13.38 -1.16 29.35
CA THR A 38 -12.82 -0.57 28.14
C THR A 38 -14.01 -0.30 27.22
N ALA A 39 -14.53 0.92 27.31
CA ALA A 39 -15.63 1.39 26.51
C ALA A 39 -15.17 1.25 25.07
N LYS A 40 -15.71 0.24 24.37
CA LYS A 40 -15.57 0.18 22.92
C LYS A 40 -16.11 1.51 22.42
N PRO A 41 -15.32 2.30 21.67
CA PRO A 41 -15.81 3.57 21.15
C PRO A 41 -17.07 3.26 20.34
N VAL A 42 -18.21 3.75 20.82
CA VAL A 42 -19.47 3.67 20.09
C VAL A 42 -19.29 4.61 18.91
N VAL A 43 -18.79 4.08 17.80
CA VAL A 43 -18.74 4.80 16.53
C VAL A 43 -20.18 5.13 16.18
N THR A 44 -20.53 6.40 16.35
CA THR A 44 -21.88 6.91 16.09
C THR A 44 -22.26 6.66 14.63
N GLY A 45 -23.56 6.55 14.34
CA GLY A 45 -24.04 6.37 12.97
C GLY A 45 -23.56 7.47 12.01
N ALA A 46 -23.36 8.70 12.52
CA ALA A 46 -22.83 9.82 11.77
C ALA A 46 -21.37 9.60 11.32
N ALA A 47 -20.50 9.11 12.22
CA ALA A 47 -19.11 8.80 11.88
C ALA A 47 -19.02 7.67 10.83
N ARG A 48 -19.87 6.64 10.95
CA ARG A 48 -19.97 5.58 9.92
C ARG A 48 -20.47 6.11 8.57
N SER A 49 -21.38 7.07 8.59
CA SER A 49 -21.89 7.69 7.36
C SER A 49 -20.81 8.52 6.67
N ALA A 50 -20.03 9.30 7.42
CA ALA A 50 -18.93 10.10 6.90
C ALA A 50 -17.85 9.24 6.24
N VAL A 51 -17.44 8.15 6.90
CA VAL A 51 -16.48 7.17 6.34
C VAL A 51 -17.00 6.54 5.06
N ARG A 52 -18.30 6.21 4.97
CA ARG A 52 -18.91 5.70 3.73
C ARG A 52 -18.92 6.71 2.59
N SER A 53 -19.21 7.99 2.87
CA SER A 53 -19.15 9.02 1.83
C SER A 53 -17.72 9.27 1.37
N GLU A 54 -16.75 9.27 2.28
CA GLU A 54 -15.35 9.47 1.96
C GLU A 54 -14.78 8.31 1.12
N THR A 55 -15.03 7.06 1.53
CA THR A 55 -14.65 5.88 0.75
C THR A 55 -15.28 5.89 -0.65
N ALA A 56 -16.55 6.26 -0.79
CA ALA A 56 -17.19 6.38 -2.10
C ALA A 56 -16.52 7.44 -2.98
N SER A 57 -16.15 8.59 -2.40
CA SER A 57 -15.43 9.67 -3.09
C SER A 57 -14.05 9.19 -3.55
N LEU A 58 -13.28 8.58 -2.66
CA LEU A 58 -11.94 8.05 -2.97
C LEU A 58 -11.97 6.95 -4.02
N LEU A 59 -13.01 6.09 -4.03
CA LEU A 59 -13.18 5.08 -5.08
C LEU A 59 -13.48 5.70 -6.44
N ALA A 60 -14.31 6.74 -6.47
CA ALA A 60 -14.58 7.47 -7.70
C ALA A 60 -13.30 8.15 -8.24
N GLU A 61 -12.50 8.74 -7.35
CA GLU A 61 -11.20 9.32 -7.70
C GLU A 61 -10.21 8.27 -8.22
N TYR A 62 -10.06 7.16 -7.49
CA TYR A 62 -9.20 6.05 -7.90
C TYR A 62 -9.55 5.54 -9.31
N ARG A 63 -10.85 5.33 -9.59
CA ARG A 63 -11.32 4.92 -10.93
C ARG A 63 -10.96 5.93 -12.02
N LYS A 64 -11.15 7.23 -11.76
CA LYS A 64 -10.75 8.30 -12.70
C LYS A 64 -9.26 8.28 -12.97
N LEU A 65 -8.44 8.09 -11.94
CA LEU A 65 -6.99 8.02 -12.08
C LEU A 65 -6.53 6.78 -12.86
N VAL A 66 -7.16 5.63 -12.64
CA VAL A 66 -6.91 4.41 -13.43
C VAL A 66 -7.25 4.64 -14.90
N GLN A 67 -8.41 5.24 -15.19
CA GLN A 67 -8.80 5.61 -16.55
C GLN A 67 -7.81 6.58 -17.17
N ARG A 68 -7.36 7.60 -16.43
CA ARG A 68 -6.38 8.58 -16.93
C ARG A 68 -5.04 7.92 -17.23
N ARG A 69 -4.57 6.99 -16.40
CA ARG A 69 -3.37 6.19 -16.66
C ARG A 69 -3.50 5.39 -17.96
N GLY A 70 -4.64 4.75 -18.18
CA GLY A 70 -4.93 4.05 -19.45
C GLY A 70 -4.91 4.99 -20.66
N ALA A 71 -5.56 6.14 -20.56
CA ALA A 71 -5.57 7.16 -21.59
C ALA A 71 -4.15 7.67 -21.91
N LEU A 72 -3.31 7.90 -20.90
CA LEU A 72 -1.92 8.32 -21.09
C LEU A 72 -1.09 7.28 -21.85
N THR A 73 -1.34 5.98 -21.66
CA THR A 73 -0.69 4.94 -22.46
C THR A 73 -1.13 5.02 -23.92
N ALA A 74 -2.42 5.21 -24.18
CA ALA A 74 -2.94 5.37 -25.54
C ALA A 74 -2.40 6.64 -26.23
N GLU A 75 -2.40 7.77 -25.53
CA GLU A 75 -1.87 9.05 -26.02
C GLU A 75 -0.37 8.97 -26.35
N ARG A 76 0.42 8.19 -25.60
CA ARG A 76 1.84 7.95 -25.93
C ARG A 76 2.01 7.14 -27.21
N ALA A 77 1.20 6.11 -27.40
CA ALA A 77 1.22 5.32 -28.63
C ALA A 77 0.84 6.19 -29.84
N GLU A 78 -0.19 7.03 -29.68
CA GLU A 78 -0.61 7.99 -30.71
C GLU A 78 0.50 9.00 -31.04
N LEU A 79 1.23 9.50 -30.04
CA LEU A 79 2.38 10.39 -30.28
C LEU A 79 3.46 9.74 -31.14
N THR A 80 3.74 8.46 -30.91
CA THR A 80 4.68 7.70 -31.74
C THR A 80 4.16 7.58 -33.17
N THR A 81 2.87 7.25 -33.35
CA THR A 81 2.26 7.18 -34.68
C THR A 81 2.29 8.53 -35.41
N ARG A 82 2.05 9.64 -34.72
CA ARG A 82 2.11 10.99 -35.29
C ARG A 82 3.53 11.35 -35.73
N LEU A 83 4.55 10.92 -34.98
CA LEU A 83 5.96 11.09 -35.36
C LEU A 83 6.29 10.26 -36.61
N GLU A 84 5.87 8.99 -36.66
CA GLU A 84 6.10 8.10 -37.81
C GLU A 84 5.44 8.62 -39.09
N ARG A 85 4.27 9.25 -38.97
CA ARG A 85 3.58 9.91 -40.09
C ARG A 85 4.20 11.25 -40.49
N GLY A 86 5.16 11.77 -39.71
CA GLY A 86 5.75 13.09 -39.93
C GLY A 86 4.81 14.26 -39.63
N GLU A 87 3.72 14.04 -38.89
CA GLU A 87 2.78 15.10 -38.48
C GLU A 87 3.38 16.02 -37.41
N ILE A 88 4.38 15.54 -36.68
CA ILE A 88 5.12 16.27 -35.65
C ILE A 88 6.62 16.12 -35.85
N THR A 89 7.37 17.13 -35.42
CA THR A 89 8.83 17.07 -35.39
C THR A 89 9.32 16.25 -34.20
N THR A 90 10.55 15.72 -34.29
CA THR A 90 11.21 15.01 -33.17
C THR A 90 11.30 15.87 -31.90
N ALA A 91 11.52 17.19 -32.06
CA ALA A 91 11.58 18.12 -30.93
C ALA A 91 10.23 18.26 -30.23
N GLN A 92 9.14 18.37 -30.99
CA GLN A 92 7.78 18.39 -30.44
C GLN A 92 7.43 17.06 -29.77
N PHE A 93 7.76 15.94 -30.41
CA PHE A 93 7.57 14.61 -29.84
C PHE A 93 8.27 14.47 -28.48
N HIS A 94 9.54 14.86 -28.36
CA HIS A 94 10.26 14.79 -27.08
C HIS A 94 9.64 15.68 -26.00
N LYS A 95 9.17 16.88 -26.37
CA LYS A 95 8.49 17.79 -25.44
C LYS A 95 7.20 17.18 -24.92
N GLU A 96 6.34 16.68 -25.81
CA GLU A 96 5.07 16.08 -25.46
C GLU A 96 5.26 14.76 -24.69
N LEU A 97 6.19 13.90 -25.11
CA LEU A 97 6.52 12.66 -24.42
C LEU A 97 6.95 12.91 -22.98
N ARG A 98 7.84 13.89 -22.74
CA ARG A 98 8.24 14.26 -21.36
C ARG A 98 7.05 14.73 -20.53
N ALA A 99 6.16 15.55 -21.11
CA ALA A 99 4.96 16.00 -20.41
C ALA A 99 4.06 14.81 -20.02
N LYS A 100 3.84 13.85 -20.94
CA LYS A 100 3.07 12.62 -20.66
C LYS A 100 3.77 11.69 -19.64
N ILE A 101 5.10 11.70 -19.58
CA ILE A 101 5.87 10.98 -18.55
C ILE A 101 5.66 11.60 -17.18
N GLN A 102 5.81 12.91 -17.07
CA GLN A 102 5.58 13.63 -15.81
C GLN A 102 4.12 13.51 -15.34
N GLU A 103 3.16 13.57 -16.25
CA GLU A 103 1.76 13.40 -15.92
C GLU A 103 1.48 11.98 -15.40
N ALA A 104 2.02 10.94 -16.05
CA ALA A 104 1.85 9.57 -15.58
C ALA A 104 2.50 9.32 -14.21
N ALA A 105 3.63 9.96 -13.92
CA ALA A 105 4.24 9.91 -12.60
C ALA A 105 3.30 10.49 -11.53
N ARG A 106 2.75 11.69 -11.78
CA ARG A 106 1.75 12.32 -10.88
C ARG A 106 0.49 11.47 -10.70
N VAL A 107 -0.03 10.89 -11.77
CA VAL A 107 -1.19 9.98 -11.70
C VAL A 107 -0.86 8.75 -10.85
N SER A 108 0.35 8.20 -10.97
CA SER A 108 0.79 7.04 -10.19
C SER A 108 0.94 7.36 -8.71
N GLU A 109 1.47 8.54 -8.38
CA GLU A 109 1.54 9.06 -7.00
C GLU A 109 0.14 9.28 -6.41
N ASN A 110 -0.79 9.85 -7.18
CA ASN A 110 -2.16 10.03 -6.73
C ASN A 110 -2.88 8.69 -6.54
N LEU A 111 -2.62 7.70 -7.41
CA LEU A 111 -3.15 6.34 -7.26
C LEU A 111 -2.65 5.67 -5.98
N SER A 112 -1.36 5.77 -5.67
CA SER A 112 -0.81 5.18 -4.45
C SER A 112 -1.35 5.89 -3.21
N ALA A 113 -1.46 7.22 -3.22
CA ALA A 113 -2.01 8.00 -2.11
C ALA A 113 -3.50 7.69 -1.88
N THR A 114 -4.31 7.62 -2.94
CA THR A 114 -5.74 7.26 -2.83
C THR A 114 -5.93 5.82 -2.37
N ALA A 115 -5.11 4.88 -2.86
CA ALA A 115 -5.13 3.49 -2.40
C ALA A 115 -4.74 3.35 -0.92
N ALA A 116 -3.74 4.11 -0.46
CA ALA A 116 -3.35 4.15 0.94
C ALA A 116 -4.51 4.65 1.83
N ARG A 117 -5.14 5.77 1.45
CA ARG A 117 -6.33 6.29 2.17
C ARG A 117 -7.49 5.31 2.20
N LEU A 118 -7.77 4.64 1.08
CA LEU A 118 -8.79 3.60 1.04
C LEU A 118 -8.46 2.44 2.00
N SER A 119 -7.19 2.04 2.06
CA SER A 119 -6.71 1.00 2.98
C SER A 119 -6.84 1.42 4.44
N GLU A 120 -6.51 2.67 4.78
CA GLU A 120 -6.70 3.25 6.12
C GLU A 120 -8.16 3.24 6.56
N LEU A 121 -9.09 3.46 5.63
CA LEU A 121 -10.54 3.36 5.86
C LEU A 121 -11.06 1.91 5.88
N GLY A 122 -10.18 0.92 5.77
CA GLY A 122 -10.51 -0.50 5.83
C GLY A 122 -11.03 -1.09 4.51
N TYR A 123 -10.85 -0.40 3.39
CA TYR A 123 -11.24 -0.89 2.07
C TYR A 123 -10.11 -1.74 1.45
N SER A 124 -10.29 -3.05 1.43
CA SER A 124 -9.32 -4.04 0.90
C SER A 124 -9.61 -4.51 -0.53
N GLY A 125 -10.60 -3.94 -1.21
CA GLY A 125 -11.05 -4.36 -2.55
C GLY A 125 -10.19 -3.86 -3.73
N LEU A 126 -9.03 -3.27 -3.48
CA LEU A 126 -8.12 -2.79 -4.52
C LEU A 126 -7.14 -3.91 -4.88
N ALA A 127 -7.48 -4.72 -5.89
CA ALA A 127 -6.53 -5.68 -6.46
C ALA A 127 -5.38 -4.93 -7.17
N PRO A 128 -4.12 -5.41 -7.06
CA PRO A 128 -2.94 -4.79 -7.67
C PRO A 128 -2.95 -4.82 -9.20
#